data_AF-K2NNK3-F1
#
_entry.id   AF-K2NNK3-F1
#
_cell.length_a   1.000
_cell.length_b   1.000
_cell.length_c   1.000
_cell.angle_alpha   90.00
_cell.angle_beta   90.00
_cell.angle_gamma   90.00
#
_symmetry.space_group_name_H-M   'P 1'
#
loop_
_entity.id
_entity.type
_entity.pdbx_description
1 polymer ?
#
loop_
_entity_poly.entity_id
_entity_poly.type
_entity_poly.pdbx_seq_one_letter_code
_entity_poly.pdbx_strand_id
1 'polypeptide(L)'
;MLHETESTFLIIDSSSVLTLTGCTMGLMGLSRPLLSRVEAGYRFVAGCLTVAGREVRTAAELELNGVTNVTTVAACGECTKDGDCFAPLTTAVSDCKCQCAAGGHGDVCVPAPVPAGPPPPPSPPPLPPTPPPPPIGECISDMVYPEVAQSVGVGLSWLCYRNVTFSGGGMSLMVVIGGMKGDVANVTFDGCTWRDGAVLVLLGNAYAAVASLNVLVTGNTFSDALLSPEGAFPPHTNISISGNRFTVTRLIRRSGLGRGNPSFLAMNVLAISNDSAVVLGGNVFQTVAASSGTIYIFVSALRVLWNSLFAVMGNTFHMDSDNG
;
A
#
# COMPACT_ATOMS: atom_id res chain seq x y z
N MET A 1 -5.71 20.49 -29.60
CA MET A 1 -6.68 19.66 -28.87
C MET A 1 -6.45 18.20 -29.24
N LEU A 2 -5.77 17.45 -28.39
CA LEU A 2 -5.68 15.99 -28.47
C LEU A 2 -5.66 15.45 -27.03
N HIS A 3 -6.79 14.84 -26.66
CA HIS A 3 -7.07 13.92 -25.55
C HIS A 3 -6.20 13.99 -24.29
N GLU A 4 -6.70 14.71 -23.27
CA GLU A 4 -6.48 14.31 -21.88
C GLU A 4 -7.31 13.05 -21.59
N THR A 5 -6.66 11.89 -21.57
CA THR A 5 -7.23 10.67 -21.01
C THR A 5 -6.25 10.10 -20.01
N GLU A 6 -6.24 10.64 -18.79
CA GLU A 6 -5.93 9.86 -17.59
C GLU A 6 -6.98 10.21 -16.54
N SER A 7 -8.17 9.63 -16.75
CA SER A 7 -9.18 9.54 -15.72
C SER A 7 -8.68 8.50 -14.71
N THR A 8 -8.43 8.91 -13.46
CA THR A 8 -8.25 8.01 -12.32
C THR A 8 -9.54 7.21 -12.13
N PHE A 9 -9.56 5.94 -12.52
CA PHE A 9 -10.73 5.07 -12.38
C PHE A 9 -10.62 4.30 -11.07
N LEU A 10 -11.41 4.69 -10.07
CA LEU A 10 -11.59 3.92 -8.85
C LEU A 10 -12.85 3.06 -8.97
N ILE A 11 -12.72 1.73 -8.97
CA ILE A 11 -13.86 0.80 -9.04
C ILE A 11 -13.97 0.07 -7.70
N ILE A 12 -15.08 0.26 -6.99
CA ILE A 12 -15.42 -0.45 -5.76
C ILE A 12 -16.80 -1.05 -5.95
N ASP A 13 -16.92 -2.36 -5.76
CA ASP A 13 -18.25 -3.01 -5.78
C ASP A 13 -19.00 -2.82 -4.45
N SER A 14 -20.29 -3.15 -4.43
CA SER A 14 -21.13 -2.95 -3.24
C SER A 14 -20.76 -3.81 -2.02
N SER A 15 -19.92 -4.83 -2.22
CA SER A 15 -19.41 -5.72 -1.16
C SER A 15 -18.07 -5.25 -0.58
N SER A 16 -17.44 -4.28 -1.22
CA SER A 16 -16.09 -3.82 -0.91
C SER A 16 -16.10 -2.44 -0.25
N VAL A 17 -15.01 -2.11 0.44
CA VAL A 17 -14.92 -0.90 1.26
C VAL A 17 -13.65 -0.11 0.95
N LEU A 18 -13.80 1.20 0.85
CA LEU A 18 -12.71 2.18 0.93
C LEU A 18 -12.81 2.94 2.26
N THR A 19 -11.71 3.04 2.98
CA THR A 19 -11.62 3.77 4.26
C THR A 19 -10.54 4.85 4.20
N LEU A 20 -10.87 6.08 4.59
CA LEU A 20 -9.94 7.20 4.75
C LEU A 20 -10.18 7.90 6.09
N THR A 21 -9.43 7.52 7.13
CA THR A 21 -9.68 7.99 8.50
C THR A 21 -8.41 8.44 9.22
N GLY A 22 -8.55 9.40 10.14
CA GLY A 22 -7.49 9.79 11.08
C GLY A 22 -6.25 10.42 10.45
N CYS A 23 -6.29 10.84 9.18
CA CYS A 23 -5.12 11.37 8.49
C CYS A 23 -4.91 12.86 8.81
N THR A 24 -3.64 13.26 8.95
CA THR A 24 -3.24 14.66 9.15
C THR A 24 -2.59 15.20 7.89
N MET A 25 -3.08 16.33 7.37
CA MET A 25 -2.70 16.93 6.09
C MET A 25 -2.39 18.43 6.22
N GLY A 26 -1.43 18.91 5.43
CA GLY A 26 -1.13 20.34 5.24
C GLY A 26 -2.21 21.11 4.46
N LEU A 27 -1.92 22.35 4.02
CA LEU A 27 -2.89 23.31 3.45
C LEU A 27 -3.37 23.00 2.01
N MET A 28 -3.12 21.81 1.48
CA MET A 28 -3.55 21.45 0.13
C MET A 28 -4.53 20.28 0.19
N GLY A 29 -5.80 20.60 -0.05
CA GLY A 29 -6.84 19.62 -0.37
C GLY A 29 -6.50 18.87 -1.66
N LEU A 30 -7.19 17.73 -1.87
CA LEU A 30 -7.06 16.95 -3.09
C LEU A 30 -7.50 17.81 -4.29
N SER A 31 -6.58 18.09 -5.22
CA SER A 31 -6.86 18.93 -6.40
C SER A 31 -7.86 18.30 -7.38
N ARG A 32 -8.14 17.00 -7.22
CA ARG A 32 -9.09 16.21 -8.01
C ARG A 32 -9.90 15.30 -7.08
N PRO A 33 -11.19 15.05 -7.38
CA PRO A 33 -11.98 14.10 -6.61
C PRO A 33 -11.32 12.73 -6.64
N LEU A 34 -11.19 12.09 -5.47
CA LEU A 34 -10.66 10.72 -5.33
C LEU A 34 -11.49 9.68 -6.11
N LEU A 35 -12.74 10.01 -6.44
CA LEU A 35 -13.74 9.10 -6.99
C LEU A 35 -14.36 9.68 -8.26
N SER A 36 -14.13 9.04 -9.41
CA SER A 36 -14.72 9.44 -10.70
C SER A 36 -15.80 8.49 -11.22
N ARG A 37 -15.80 7.21 -10.82
CA ARG A 37 -16.72 6.20 -11.36
C ARG A 37 -17.01 5.05 -10.39
N VAL A 38 -18.12 5.13 -9.67
CA VAL A 38 -18.55 4.14 -8.67
C VAL A 38 -19.78 3.35 -9.14
N GLU A 39 -19.85 2.07 -8.79
CA GLU A 39 -21.09 1.28 -8.94
C GLU A 39 -22.11 1.69 -7.86
N ALA A 40 -23.41 1.48 -8.08
CA ALA A 40 -24.42 1.77 -7.06
C ALA A 40 -24.20 0.88 -5.81
N GLY A 41 -24.31 1.47 -4.61
CA GLY A 41 -24.20 0.73 -3.34
C GLY A 41 -22.78 0.47 -2.84
N TYR A 42 -21.75 1.08 -3.44
CA TYR A 42 -20.38 1.13 -2.90
C TYR A 42 -20.33 1.70 -1.48
N ARG A 43 -19.27 1.37 -0.74
CA ARG A 43 -19.02 1.88 0.61
C ARG A 43 -17.72 2.66 0.66
N PHE A 44 -17.83 3.96 0.85
CA PHE A 44 -16.72 4.86 1.14
C PHE A 44 -16.92 5.52 2.52
N VAL A 45 -16.03 5.19 3.46
CA VAL A 45 -16.00 5.72 4.82
C VAL A 45 -14.87 6.74 4.91
N ALA A 46 -15.18 7.98 5.29
CA ALA A 46 -14.17 9.01 5.48
C ALA A 46 -14.49 9.91 6.67
N GLY A 47 -13.48 10.35 7.40
CA GLY A 47 -13.69 11.27 8.53
C GLY A 47 -12.46 11.41 9.40
N CYS A 48 -12.51 12.36 10.35
CA CYS A 48 -11.41 12.62 11.28
C CYS A 48 -10.11 12.97 10.60
N LEU A 49 -10.25 13.77 9.56
CA LEU A 49 -9.12 14.34 8.86
C LEU A 49 -8.74 15.64 9.54
N THR A 50 -7.46 15.85 9.77
CA THR A 50 -6.96 17.15 10.22
C THR A 50 -6.35 17.85 9.02
N VAL A 51 -6.98 18.89 8.49
CA VAL A 51 -6.48 19.67 7.35
C VAL A 51 -6.05 21.04 7.86
N ALA A 52 -4.79 21.43 7.60
CA ALA A 52 -4.25 22.71 8.06
C ALA A 52 -4.46 22.96 9.56
N GLY A 53 -4.34 21.90 10.38
CA GLY A 53 -4.56 21.97 11.83
C GLY A 53 -6.03 22.09 12.26
N ARG A 54 -6.98 22.01 11.33
CA ARG A 54 -8.42 21.99 11.61
C ARG A 54 -9.00 20.61 11.37
N GLU A 55 -9.77 20.14 12.33
CA GLU A 55 -10.45 18.85 12.24
C GLU A 55 -11.69 18.97 11.34
N VAL A 56 -11.76 18.11 10.33
CA VAL A 56 -12.84 17.99 9.35
C VAL A 56 -13.78 16.89 9.82
N ARG A 57 -15.03 17.25 10.12
CA ARG A 57 -16.00 16.37 10.80
C ARG A 57 -17.29 16.17 10.03
N THR A 58 -17.55 16.97 8.99
CA THR A 58 -18.79 16.90 8.22
C THR A 58 -18.54 16.56 6.76
N ALA A 59 -19.56 16.00 6.09
CA ALA A 59 -19.50 15.71 4.66
C ALA A 59 -19.20 16.98 3.82
N ALA A 60 -19.80 18.12 4.17
CA ALA A 60 -19.56 19.38 3.46
C ALA A 60 -18.11 19.87 3.59
N GLU A 61 -17.51 19.72 4.77
CA GLU A 61 -16.09 20.05 4.97
C GLU A 61 -15.16 19.06 4.24
N LEU A 62 -15.52 17.77 4.20
CA LEU A 62 -14.79 16.76 3.42
C LEU A 62 -14.80 17.11 1.92
N GLU A 63 -15.97 17.46 1.38
CA GLU A 63 -16.14 17.87 -0.01
C GLU A 63 -15.33 19.13 -0.33
N LEU A 64 -15.31 20.12 0.57
CA LEU A 64 -14.51 21.34 0.41
C LEU A 64 -13.00 21.04 0.34
N ASN A 65 -12.56 19.93 0.93
CA ASN A 65 -11.17 19.45 0.90
C ASN A 65 -10.91 18.40 -0.20
N GLY A 66 -11.83 18.23 -1.15
CA GLY A 66 -11.69 17.34 -2.31
C GLY A 66 -12.03 15.87 -2.03
N VAL A 67 -12.56 15.55 -0.84
CA VAL A 67 -13.05 14.23 -0.47
C VAL A 67 -14.56 14.17 -0.76
N THR A 68 -14.92 13.85 -1.99
CA THR A 68 -16.31 13.73 -2.45
C THR A 68 -16.80 12.29 -2.42
N ASN A 69 -18.11 12.08 -2.63
CA ASN A 69 -18.71 10.74 -2.76
C ASN A 69 -18.61 9.87 -1.48
N VAL A 70 -18.49 10.51 -0.32
CA VAL A 70 -18.44 9.83 0.99
C VAL A 70 -19.83 9.28 1.32
N THR A 71 -19.91 7.98 1.58
CA THR A 71 -21.17 7.31 1.94
C THR A 71 -21.41 7.29 3.44
N THR A 72 -20.34 7.41 4.24
CA THR A 72 -20.41 7.39 5.70
C THR A 72 -19.32 8.30 6.25
N VAL A 73 -19.71 9.27 7.08
CA VAL A 73 -18.78 10.16 7.76
C VAL A 73 -18.37 9.53 9.08
N ALA A 74 -17.08 9.25 9.27
CA ALA A 74 -16.55 8.71 10.52
C ALA A 74 -16.47 9.80 11.59
N ALA A 75 -16.94 9.50 12.80
CA ALA A 75 -16.89 10.40 13.97
C ALA A 75 -15.52 10.31 14.67
N CYS A 76 -15.11 11.39 15.32
CA CYS A 76 -13.74 11.54 15.83
C CYS A 76 -13.65 11.32 17.32
N GLY A 77 -12.66 10.51 17.73
CA GLY A 77 -12.56 10.01 19.09
C GLY A 77 -13.55 8.86 19.39
N GLU A 78 -14.39 8.47 18.43
CA GLU A 78 -15.24 7.29 18.51
C GLU A 78 -14.68 6.22 17.59
N CYS A 79 -14.25 5.10 18.18
CA CYS A 79 -13.78 3.99 17.37
C CYS A 79 -14.95 3.17 16.88
N THR A 80 -15.07 3.05 15.57
CA THR A 80 -16.18 2.38 14.90
C THR A 80 -15.69 1.19 14.10
N LYS A 81 -16.58 0.22 13.94
CA LYS A 81 -16.33 -0.99 13.17
C LYS A 81 -15.88 -0.68 11.73
N ASP A 82 -16.41 0.38 11.14
CA ASP A 82 -16.17 0.77 9.75
C ASP A 82 -15.01 1.79 9.60
N GLY A 83 -14.59 2.44 10.68
CA GLY A 83 -13.55 3.47 10.68
C GLY A 83 -12.18 2.98 11.15
N ASP A 84 -12.15 2.04 12.10
CA ASP A 84 -10.95 1.63 12.83
C ASP A 84 -10.60 0.14 12.63
N CYS A 85 -11.52 -0.61 12.02
CA CYS A 85 -11.40 -2.05 11.84
C CYS A 85 -11.77 -2.47 10.41
N PHE A 86 -11.41 -3.69 10.02
CA PHE A 86 -11.98 -4.33 8.84
C PHE A 86 -13.39 -4.83 9.16
N ALA A 87 -14.39 -3.97 8.89
CA ALA A 87 -15.79 -4.23 9.23
C ALA A 87 -16.31 -5.62 8.82
N PRO A 88 -16.05 -6.16 7.62
CA PRO A 88 -16.52 -7.50 7.26
C PRO A 88 -16.11 -8.61 8.24
N LEU A 89 -14.94 -8.51 8.87
CA LEU A 89 -14.41 -9.49 9.83
C LEU A 89 -14.30 -8.95 11.25
N THR A 90 -15.05 -7.91 11.59
CA THR A 90 -15.09 -7.36 12.96
C THR A 90 -16.45 -7.67 13.58
N THR A 91 -16.48 -8.35 14.72
CA THR A 91 -17.71 -8.62 15.47
C THR A 91 -18.12 -7.43 16.31
N ALA A 92 -17.15 -6.75 16.93
CA ALA A 92 -17.39 -5.61 17.81
C ALA A 92 -16.15 -4.71 17.89
N VAL A 93 -16.35 -3.48 18.38
CA VAL A 93 -15.27 -2.56 18.73
C VAL A 93 -15.42 -2.19 20.20
N SER A 94 -14.35 -2.32 20.97
CA SER A 94 -14.30 -1.99 22.40
C SER A 94 -12.96 -1.32 22.72
N ASP A 95 -12.97 -0.15 23.36
CA ASP A 95 -11.77 0.62 23.69
C ASP A 95 -10.82 0.83 22.49
N CYS A 96 -11.38 1.11 21.31
CA CYS A 96 -10.63 1.24 20.06
C CYS A 96 -9.83 0.00 19.64
N LYS A 97 -10.22 -1.17 20.16
CA LYS A 97 -9.70 -2.46 19.72
C LYS A 97 -10.78 -3.20 18.96
N CYS A 98 -10.37 -3.77 17.83
CA CYS A 98 -11.24 -4.56 16.99
C CYS A 98 -11.32 -5.99 17.54
N GLN A 99 -12.53 -6.46 17.78
CA GLN A 99 -12.79 -7.87 18.05
C GLN A 99 -13.10 -8.57 16.74
N CYS A 100 -12.32 -9.60 16.42
CA CYS A 100 -12.39 -10.22 15.10
C CYS A 100 -13.41 -11.35 15.05
N ALA A 101 -14.16 -11.40 13.95
CA ALA A 101 -14.94 -12.56 13.55
C ALA A 101 -14.01 -13.73 13.18
N ALA A 102 -14.58 -14.93 13.04
CA ALA A 102 -13.83 -16.07 12.53
C ALA A 102 -13.17 -15.71 11.18
N GLY A 103 -11.85 -15.89 11.09
CA GLY A 103 -11.07 -15.51 9.92
C GLY A 103 -10.53 -14.08 9.92
N GLY A 104 -10.82 -13.21 10.91
CA GLY A 104 -10.17 -11.91 11.09
C GLY A 104 -9.02 -11.97 12.10
N HIS A 105 -7.89 -11.30 11.82
CA HIS A 105 -6.63 -11.37 12.56
C HIS A 105 -5.99 -9.97 12.73
N GLY A 106 -5.17 -9.83 13.77
CA GLY A 106 -4.47 -8.59 14.11
C GLY A 106 -5.37 -7.52 14.74
N ASP A 107 -4.78 -6.38 15.10
CA ASP A 107 -5.44 -5.33 15.88
C ASP A 107 -6.61 -4.65 15.14
N VAL A 108 -6.69 -4.82 13.81
CA VAL A 108 -7.73 -4.26 12.93
C VAL A 108 -8.56 -5.34 12.22
N CYS A 109 -8.47 -6.61 12.63
CA CYS A 109 -9.28 -7.72 12.13
C CYS A 109 -9.27 -7.97 10.62
N VAL A 110 -8.14 -7.76 9.98
CA VAL A 110 -7.94 -8.10 8.56
C VAL A 110 -8.01 -9.61 8.33
N PRO A 111 -8.30 -10.10 7.10
CA PRO A 111 -8.34 -11.52 6.82
C PRO A 111 -7.08 -12.26 7.30
N ALA A 112 -7.30 -13.42 7.90
CA ALA A 112 -6.32 -14.33 8.47
C ALA A 112 -5.32 -14.87 7.46
N PRO A 113 -4.04 -15.00 7.83
CA PRO A 113 -3.18 -16.09 7.38
C PRO A 113 -3.44 -17.37 8.22
N VAL A 114 -3.37 -18.56 7.62
CA VAL A 114 -3.48 -19.87 8.32
C VAL A 114 -2.41 -20.84 7.77
N PRO A 115 -1.97 -21.85 8.56
CA PRO A 115 -0.87 -21.90 9.53
C PRO A 115 0.47 -22.41 8.94
N ALA A 116 1.49 -22.63 9.78
CA ALA A 116 2.83 -23.12 9.41
C ALA A 116 2.79 -24.27 8.39
N GLY A 117 3.55 -24.09 7.30
CA GLY A 117 3.58 -25.00 6.15
C GLY A 117 4.01 -26.44 6.48
N PRO A 118 3.67 -27.40 5.60
CA PRO A 118 3.98 -28.82 5.78
C PRO A 118 5.50 -29.10 5.77
N PRO A 119 5.95 -30.23 6.36
CA PRO A 119 7.37 -30.59 6.40
C PRO A 119 7.96 -30.79 4.99
N PRO A 120 9.27 -30.55 4.79
CA PRO A 120 9.86 -30.37 3.47
C PRO A 120 9.96 -31.69 2.67
N PRO A 121 9.71 -31.67 1.35
CA PRO A 121 10.08 -32.76 0.45
C PRO A 121 11.60 -32.78 0.18
N PRO A 122 12.17 -33.92 -0.28
CA PRO A 122 13.61 -34.07 -0.45
C PRO A 122 14.19 -33.23 -1.59
N SER A 123 15.40 -32.71 -1.36
CA SER A 123 16.13 -31.76 -2.21
C SER A 123 16.64 -32.38 -3.53
N PRO A 124 16.60 -31.66 -4.68
CA PRO A 124 17.30 -32.05 -5.91
C PRO A 124 18.79 -31.63 -5.91
N PRO A 125 19.62 -32.22 -6.80
CA PRO A 125 21.07 -31.99 -6.83
C PRO A 125 21.50 -30.62 -7.42
N PRO A 126 22.75 -30.17 -7.15
CA PRO A 126 23.13 -28.77 -7.26
C PRO A 126 23.54 -28.32 -8.67
N LEU A 127 23.29 -27.03 -8.97
CA LEU A 127 23.87 -26.26 -10.07
C LEU A 127 24.69 -25.06 -9.51
N PRO A 128 25.63 -24.46 -10.31
CA PRO A 128 26.72 -23.59 -9.85
C PRO A 128 26.29 -22.21 -9.30
N PRO A 129 27.23 -21.43 -8.71
CA PRO A 129 26.93 -20.52 -7.61
C PRO A 129 26.43 -19.14 -8.06
N THR A 130 25.15 -18.87 -7.85
CA THR A 130 24.67 -17.58 -7.35
C THR A 130 24.80 -17.55 -5.83
N PRO A 131 24.95 -16.39 -5.17
CA PRO A 131 24.91 -16.31 -3.72
C PRO A 131 23.62 -17.00 -3.24
N PRO A 132 23.72 -17.93 -2.26
CA PRO A 132 22.59 -18.78 -1.91
C PRO A 132 21.44 -17.90 -1.44
N PRO A 133 20.19 -18.16 -1.88
CA PRO A 133 19.04 -17.59 -1.21
C PRO A 133 19.11 -17.98 0.27
N PRO A 134 18.71 -17.10 1.19
CA PRO A 134 18.70 -17.42 2.61
C PRO A 134 17.87 -18.69 2.85
N PRO A 135 18.20 -19.48 3.90
CA PRO A 135 17.35 -20.56 4.38
C PRO A 135 15.89 -20.09 4.48
N ILE A 136 14.94 -20.99 4.21
CA ILE A 136 13.52 -20.68 4.36
C ILE A 136 13.28 -20.19 5.79
N GLY A 137 12.77 -18.96 5.93
CA GLY A 137 12.53 -18.30 7.22
C GLY A 137 13.66 -17.36 7.70
N GLU A 138 14.78 -17.28 7.00
CA GLU A 138 15.81 -16.26 7.25
C GLU A 138 15.59 -15.02 6.38
N CYS A 139 15.91 -13.86 6.94
CA CYS A 139 15.85 -12.58 6.25
C CYS A 139 17.25 -12.22 5.74
N ILE A 140 17.34 -11.68 4.53
CA ILE A 140 18.54 -10.96 4.11
C ILE A 140 18.62 -9.73 5.01
N SER A 141 19.69 -9.57 5.78
CA SER A 141 19.79 -8.48 6.74
C SER A 141 21.12 -7.77 6.79
N ASP A 142 21.08 -6.56 7.34
CA ASP A 142 22.24 -5.79 7.80
C ASP A 142 23.32 -5.58 6.73
N MET A 143 22.89 -5.28 5.50
CA MET A 143 23.78 -5.09 4.36
C MET A 143 23.36 -3.95 3.44
N VAL A 144 24.30 -3.48 2.63
CA VAL A 144 24.02 -2.60 1.49
C VAL A 144 23.85 -3.46 0.25
N TYR A 145 22.69 -3.36 -0.39
CA TYR A 145 22.39 -4.08 -1.61
C TYR A 145 23.10 -3.41 -2.80
N PRO A 146 23.69 -4.18 -3.73
CA PRO A 146 24.34 -3.60 -4.91
C PRO A 146 23.31 -2.85 -5.77
N GLU A 147 23.73 -1.76 -6.41
CA GLU A 147 22.88 -0.97 -7.33
C GLU A 147 22.61 -1.76 -8.62
N VAL A 148 21.56 -2.58 -8.59
CA VAL A 148 21.16 -3.44 -9.71
C VAL A 148 19.65 -3.42 -9.91
N ALA A 149 19.22 -3.61 -11.15
CA ALA A 149 17.84 -3.95 -11.45
C ALA A 149 17.69 -5.47 -11.42
N GLN A 150 16.86 -6.00 -10.51
CA GLN A 150 16.66 -7.43 -10.37
C GLN A 150 15.21 -7.80 -10.10
N SER A 151 14.86 -9.02 -10.50
CA SER A 151 13.56 -9.63 -10.25
C SER A 151 13.70 -10.79 -9.28
N VAL A 152 12.87 -10.80 -8.25
CA VAL A 152 12.85 -11.81 -7.17
C VAL A 152 11.45 -12.41 -7.01
N GLY A 153 11.33 -13.49 -6.25
CA GLY A 153 10.04 -14.14 -5.95
C GLY A 153 9.73 -15.37 -6.80
N VAL A 154 10.38 -15.55 -7.96
CA VAL A 154 10.11 -16.71 -8.83
C VAL A 154 10.46 -18.02 -8.12
N GLY A 155 9.47 -18.91 -8.01
CA GLY A 155 9.57 -20.20 -7.33
C GLY A 155 9.61 -20.12 -5.80
N LEU A 156 9.49 -18.93 -5.21
CA LEU A 156 9.57 -18.72 -3.77
C LEU A 156 8.16 -18.65 -3.15
N SER A 157 8.03 -19.18 -1.94
CA SER A 157 6.89 -18.96 -1.03
C SER A 157 7.22 -17.90 0.05
N TRP A 158 8.46 -17.43 0.12
CA TRP A 158 8.94 -16.51 1.15
C TRP A 158 10.02 -15.57 0.60
N LEU A 159 9.98 -14.31 1.03
CA LEU A 159 11.00 -13.30 0.78
C LEU A 159 11.06 -12.35 1.96
N CYS A 160 12.22 -12.15 2.57
CA CYS A 160 12.38 -11.21 3.67
C CYS A 160 13.68 -10.41 3.57
N TYR A 161 13.54 -9.09 3.71
CA TYR A 161 14.64 -8.14 3.85
C TYR A 161 14.47 -7.38 5.16
N ARG A 162 15.51 -7.35 5.99
CA ARG A 162 15.52 -6.65 7.28
C ARG A 162 16.72 -5.72 7.40
N ASN A 163 16.52 -4.44 7.67
CA ASN A 163 17.61 -3.48 7.85
C ASN A 163 18.60 -3.46 6.66
N VAL A 164 18.09 -3.65 5.43
CA VAL A 164 18.88 -3.61 4.20
C VAL A 164 18.82 -2.21 3.59
N THR A 165 19.94 -1.75 3.04
CA THR A 165 20.01 -0.46 2.34
C THR A 165 20.04 -0.67 0.83
N PHE A 166 19.04 -0.14 0.12
CA PHE A 166 18.94 -0.05 -1.34
C PHE A 166 19.21 1.39 -1.76
N SER A 167 20.18 1.61 -2.65
CA SER A 167 20.65 2.95 -2.99
C SER A 167 20.99 3.07 -4.48
N GLY A 168 20.66 4.22 -5.06
CA GLY A 168 21.05 4.57 -6.44
C GLY A 168 19.91 4.47 -7.45
N GLY A 169 19.99 5.26 -8.51
CA GLY A 169 18.92 5.35 -9.53
C GLY A 169 18.82 4.11 -10.42
N GLY A 170 19.87 3.29 -10.48
CA GLY A 170 19.86 1.98 -11.11
C GLY A 170 19.30 0.86 -10.21
N MET A 171 19.10 1.11 -8.92
CA MET A 171 18.61 0.12 -7.98
C MET A 171 17.09 -0.06 -8.12
N SER A 172 16.69 -1.20 -8.64
CA SER A 172 15.28 -1.57 -8.80
C SER A 172 15.06 -3.01 -8.34
N LEU A 173 14.29 -3.20 -7.28
CA LEU A 173 13.88 -4.52 -6.80
C LEU A 173 12.44 -4.79 -7.24
N MET A 174 12.27 -5.74 -8.15
CA MET A 174 10.96 -6.17 -8.62
C MET A 174 10.58 -7.50 -7.97
N VAL A 175 9.55 -7.50 -7.13
CA VAL A 175 8.96 -8.73 -6.59
C VAL A 175 7.90 -9.22 -7.58
N VAL A 176 8.19 -10.31 -8.29
CA VAL A 176 7.32 -10.89 -9.31
C VAL A 176 6.37 -11.89 -8.66
N ILE A 177 5.21 -11.40 -8.21
CA ILE A 177 4.23 -12.21 -7.46
C ILE A 177 3.68 -13.34 -8.33
N GLY A 178 3.49 -13.11 -9.62
CA GLY A 178 3.07 -14.16 -10.57
C GLY A 178 4.04 -15.34 -10.67
N GLY A 179 5.29 -15.18 -10.23
CA GLY A 179 6.28 -16.24 -10.18
C GLY A 179 6.32 -16.99 -8.85
N MET A 180 5.70 -16.47 -7.79
CA MET A 180 5.66 -17.11 -6.47
C MET A 180 4.80 -18.37 -6.50
N LYS A 181 5.08 -19.30 -5.58
CA LYS A 181 4.39 -20.59 -5.48
C LYS A 181 4.18 -21.01 -4.04
N GLY A 182 3.17 -21.85 -3.82
CA GLY A 182 2.87 -22.47 -2.52
C GLY A 182 1.52 -22.02 -1.98
N ASP A 183 1.05 -22.68 -0.93
CA ASP A 183 -0.27 -22.37 -0.36
C ASP A 183 -0.32 -20.93 0.20
N VAL A 184 0.77 -20.49 0.83
CA VAL A 184 0.94 -19.13 1.35
C VAL A 184 2.26 -18.56 0.85
N ALA A 185 2.21 -17.38 0.23
CA ALA A 185 3.37 -16.59 -0.13
C ALA A 185 3.53 -15.40 0.81
N ASN A 186 4.75 -15.19 1.33
CA ASN A 186 5.03 -14.11 2.27
C ASN A 186 6.19 -13.25 1.77
N VAL A 187 6.00 -11.94 1.76
CA VAL A 187 6.99 -10.93 1.35
C VAL A 187 7.11 -9.92 2.48
N THR A 188 8.33 -9.67 2.96
CA THR A 188 8.57 -8.75 4.08
C THR A 188 9.74 -7.82 3.79
N PHE A 189 9.51 -6.53 4.02
CA PHE A 189 10.51 -5.48 4.07
C PHE A 189 10.36 -4.77 5.42
N ASP A 190 11.32 -5.01 6.31
CA ASP A 190 11.29 -4.60 7.71
C ASP A 190 12.49 -3.69 8.01
N GLY A 191 12.24 -2.42 8.31
CA GLY A 191 13.31 -1.48 8.66
C GLY A 191 14.31 -1.19 7.52
N CYS A 192 13.97 -1.47 6.25
CA CYS A 192 14.89 -1.24 5.14
C CYS A 192 14.97 0.25 4.78
N THR A 193 16.12 0.66 4.23
CA THR A 193 16.34 2.01 3.72
C THR A 193 16.42 1.99 2.21
N TRP A 194 15.57 2.77 1.55
CA TRP A 194 15.54 2.98 0.11
C TRP A 194 15.92 4.42 -0.16
N ARG A 195 16.96 4.67 -0.95
CA ARG A 195 17.40 6.04 -1.19
C ARG A 195 17.97 6.30 -2.57
N ASP A 196 18.16 7.58 -2.88
CA ASP A 196 18.92 8.05 -4.03
C ASP A 196 18.39 7.52 -5.38
N GLY A 197 17.05 7.43 -5.51
CA GLY A 197 16.38 6.94 -6.71
C GLY A 197 16.03 5.45 -6.71
N ALA A 198 16.30 4.73 -5.62
CA ALA A 198 15.97 3.31 -5.51
C ALA A 198 14.46 3.05 -5.62
N VAL A 199 14.08 1.92 -6.23
CA VAL A 199 12.68 1.57 -6.50
C VAL A 199 12.37 0.16 -6.00
N LEU A 200 11.27 0.02 -5.25
CA LEU A 200 10.63 -1.24 -4.92
C LEU A 200 9.34 -1.40 -5.73
N VAL A 201 9.25 -2.44 -6.55
CA VAL A 201 8.05 -2.76 -7.35
C VAL A 201 7.44 -4.07 -6.84
N LEU A 202 6.16 -4.05 -6.48
CA LEU A 202 5.37 -5.25 -6.19
C LEU A 202 4.50 -5.54 -7.42
N LEU A 203 4.95 -6.45 -8.27
CA LEU A 203 4.28 -6.75 -9.54
C LEU A 203 3.29 -7.90 -9.36
N GLY A 204 2.01 -7.55 -9.25
CA GLY A 204 0.89 -8.48 -9.08
C GLY A 204 0.57 -9.28 -10.35
N ASN A 205 0.09 -10.51 -10.15
CA ASN A 205 -0.60 -11.29 -11.17
C ASN A 205 -1.78 -12.04 -10.53
N ALA A 206 -3.01 -11.78 -10.99
CA ALA A 206 -4.24 -12.40 -10.46
C ALA A 206 -4.26 -13.93 -10.60
N TYR A 207 -3.44 -14.49 -11.49
CA TYR A 207 -3.31 -15.92 -11.76
C TYR A 207 -2.03 -16.52 -11.14
N ALA A 208 -1.42 -15.85 -10.16
CA ALA A 208 -0.28 -16.39 -9.43
C ALA A 208 -0.63 -17.77 -8.82
N ALA A 209 0.33 -18.69 -8.82
CA ALA A 209 0.14 -20.06 -8.32
C ALA A 209 0.26 -20.13 -6.78
N VAL A 210 -0.39 -19.19 -6.09
CA VAL A 210 -0.43 -19.06 -4.65
C VAL A 210 -1.88 -19.00 -4.18
N ALA A 211 -2.22 -19.70 -3.09
CA ALA A 211 -3.59 -19.66 -2.57
C ALA A 211 -3.86 -18.41 -1.72
N SER A 212 -2.81 -17.86 -1.10
CA SER A 212 -2.84 -16.59 -0.37
C SER A 212 -1.50 -15.87 -0.45
N LEU A 213 -1.52 -14.55 -0.30
CA LEU A 213 -0.32 -13.70 -0.37
C LEU A 213 -0.32 -12.68 0.77
N ASN A 214 0.77 -12.59 1.53
CA ASN A 214 0.99 -11.53 2.51
C ASN A 214 2.22 -10.70 2.11
N VAL A 215 2.04 -9.39 2.04
CA VAL A 215 3.12 -8.43 1.82
C VAL A 215 3.15 -7.45 2.99
N LEU A 216 4.26 -7.41 3.71
CA LEU A 216 4.49 -6.50 4.82
C LEU A 216 5.63 -5.54 4.48
N VAL A 217 5.33 -4.25 4.42
CA VAL A 217 6.30 -3.17 4.27
C VAL A 217 6.18 -2.31 5.53
N THR A 218 7.07 -2.53 6.50
CA THR A 218 6.99 -1.90 7.82
C THR A 218 8.29 -1.26 8.27
N GLY A 219 8.19 -0.08 8.91
CA GLY A 219 9.34 0.63 9.49
C GLY A 219 10.40 1.08 8.49
N ASN A 220 10.11 1.07 7.18
CA ASN A 220 11.09 1.42 6.15
C ASN A 220 11.24 2.94 6.00
N THR A 221 12.40 3.36 5.52
CA THR A 221 12.65 4.75 5.13
C THR A 221 12.87 4.85 3.62
N PHE A 222 12.05 5.64 2.93
CA PHE A 222 12.17 5.93 1.50
C PHE A 222 12.59 7.41 1.34
N SER A 223 13.82 7.67 0.92
CA SER A 223 14.38 9.02 0.73
C SER A 223 14.75 9.25 -0.73
N ASP A 224 13.96 10.04 -1.45
CA ASP A 224 14.03 10.13 -2.91
C ASP A 224 13.91 8.76 -3.58
N ALA A 225 13.07 7.89 -3.02
CA ALA A 225 12.85 6.51 -3.46
C ALA A 225 11.35 6.23 -3.62
N LEU A 226 11.02 5.15 -4.35
CA LEU A 226 9.66 4.83 -4.75
C LEU A 226 9.24 3.42 -4.32
N LEU A 227 8.05 3.31 -3.74
CA LEU A 227 7.31 2.05 -3.61
C LEU A 227 6.20 2.02 -4.69
N SER A 228 6.09 0.92 -5.43
CA SER A 228 5.16 0.80 -6.54
C SER A 228 4.44 -0.55 -6.57
N PRO A 229 3.27 -0.69 -5.92
CA PRO A 229 2.38 -1.82 -6.14
C PRO A 229 1.69 -1.69 -7.51
N GLU A 230 1.89 -2.66 -8.39
CA GLU A 230 1.44 -2.61 -9.79
C GLU A 230 0.67 -3.86 -10.18
N GLY A 231 -0.45 -3.69 -10.86
CA GLY A 231 -1.25 -4.78 -11.42
C GLY A 231 -2.27 -5.43 -10.48
N ALA A 232 -2.81 -6.55 -10.93
CA ALA A 232 -3.83 -7.31 -10.21
C ALA A 232 -3.19 -8.38 -9.34
N PHE A 233 -3.59 -8.47 -8.08
CA PHE A 233 -3.05 -9.41 -7.10
C PHE A 233 -3.93 -10.67 -7.02
N PRO A 234 -3.37 -11.83 -6.62
CA PRO A 234 -4.14 -13.06 -6.43
C PRO A 234 -5.23 -12.88 -5.35
N PRO A 235 -6.24 -13.76 -5.30
CA PRO A 235 -7.23 -13.76 -4.21
C PRO A 235 -6.55 -13.95 -2.84
N HIS A 236 -7.24 -13.54 -1.76
CA HIS A 236 -6.72 -13.65 -0.39
C HIS A 236 -5.35 -12.98 -0.22
N THR A 237 -5.20 -11.79 -0.80
CA THR A 237 -4.00 -10.95 -0.69
C THR A 237 -4.14 -9.97 0.46
N ASN A 238 -3.12 -9.89 1.32
CA ASN A 238 -2.98 -8.87 2.36
C ASN A 238 -1.70 -8.06 2.14
N ILE A 239 -1.83 -6.79 1.76
CA ILE A 239 -0.70 -5.84 1.64
C ILE A 239 -0.80 -4.81 2.75
N SER A 240 0.16 -4.83 3.67
CA SER A 240 0.29 -3.84 4.74
C SER A 240 1.51 -2.96 4.51
N ILE A 241 1.27 -1.66 4.35
CA ILE A 241 2.30 -0.62 4.25
C ILE A 241 2.12 0.27 5.49
N SER A 242 2.87 -0.01 6.56
CA SER A 242 2.64 0.61 7.86
C SER A 242 3.88 1.16 8.55
N GLY A 243 3.76 2.32 9.19
CA GLY A 243 4.83 2.92 9.98
C GLY A 243 6.08 3.31 9.18
N ASN A 244 5.96 3.48 7.86
CA ASN A 244 7.08 3.87 7.00
C ASN A 244 7.23 5.40 6.92
N ARG A 245 8.44 5.86 6.59
CA ARG A 245 8.74 7.27 6.35
C ARG A 245 9.12 7.47 4.89
N PHE A 246 8.43 8.39 4.22
CA PHE A 246 8.70 8.81 2.85
C PHE A 246 9.14 10.26 2.85
N THR A 247 10.29 10.54 2.25
CA THR A 247 10.85 11.89 2.13
C THR A 247 11.25 12.14 0.68
N VAL A 248 10.75 13.21 0.08
CA VAL A 248 11.11 13.61 -1.28
C VAL A 248 11.69 15.01 -1.27
N THR A 249 12.94 15.11 -1.72
CA THR A 249 13.70 16.36 -1.87
C THR A 249 13.94 16.70 -3.35
N ARG A 250 13.83 15.72 -4.25
CA ARG A 250 14.03 15.89 -5.71
C ARG A 250 13.04 15.07 -6.55
N LEU A 251 12.89 15.44 -7.81
CA LEU A 251 12.09 14.71 -8.80
C LEU A 251 12.65 13.29 -9.02
N ILE A 252 11.86 12.26 -8.68
CA ILE A 252 12.14 10.87 -9.04
C ILE A 252 11.63 10.65 -10.47
N ARG A 253 12.55 10.50 -11.44
CA ARG A 253 12.20 10.18 -12.84
C ARG A 253 12.25 8.66 -13.04
N ARG A 254 11.10 8.03 -13.28
CA ARG A 254 11.04 6.63 -13.74
C ARG A 254 10.63 6.58 -15.22
N SER A 255 11.38 5.85 -16.02
CA SER A 255 10.96 5.42 -17.36
C SER A 255 9.91 4.31 -17.21
N GLY A 256 8.69 4.50 -17.73
CA GLY A 256 7.64 3.46 -17.77
C GLY A 256 6.39 3.73 -16.94
N LEU A 257 6.41 4.72 -16.04
CA LEU A 257 5.19 5.39 -15.54
C LEU A 257 4.89 6.55 -16.49
N GLY A 258 3.63 6.74 -16.88
CA GLY A 258 3.21 7.91 -17.65
C GLY A 258 3.74 9.20 -17.02
N ARG A 259 4.27 10.08 -17.85
CA ARG A 259 4.66 11.49 -17.59
C ARG A 259 4.93 11.87 -16.11
N GLY A 260 6.15 11.63 -15.64
CA GLY A 260 6.95 12.59 -14.84
C GLY A 260 6.36 13.24 -13.57
N ASN A 261 5.41 12.63 -12.87
CA ASN A 261 4.89 13.19 -11.62
C ASN A 261 5.65 12.64 -10.40
N PRO A 262 6.19 13.50 -9.50
CA PRO A 262 6.86 13.05 -8.28
C PRO A 262 5.85 12.31 -7.40
N SER A 263 6.11 11.04 -7.10
CA SER A 263 5.23 10.21 -6.26
C SER A 263 6.10 9.35 -5.34
N PHE A 264 5.76 9.30 -4.05
CA PHE A 264 6.39 8.40 -3.06
C PHE A 264 5.83 6.97 -3.16
N LEU A 265 4.58 6.88 -3.60
CA LEU A 265 3.81 5.66 -3.79
C LEU A 265 3.07 5.76 -5.11
N ALA A 266 3.44 4.92 -6.07
CA ALA A 266 2.79 4.85 -7.37
C ALA A 266 1.99 3.55 -7.43
N MET A 267 0.66 3.65 -7.42
CA MET A 267 -0.23 2.51 -7.57
C MET A 267 -0.76 2.48 -8.99
N ASN A 268 0.00 1.85 -9.89
CA ASN A 268 -0.39 1.73 -11.27
C ASN A 268 -1.28 0.50 -11.46
N VAL A 269 -2.59 0.72 -11.63
CA VAL A 269 -3.58 -0.35 -11.84
C VAL A 269 -3.57 -1.37 -10.70
N LEU A 270 -3.66 -0.91 -9.45
CA LEU A 270 -3.75 -1.80 -8.29
C LEU A 270 -5.14 -2.45 -8.27
N ALA A 271 -5.21 -3.77 -8.43
CA ALA A 271 -6.47 -4.49 -8.33
C ALA A 271 -6.38 -5.61 -7.28
N ILE A 272 -7.31 -5.58 -6.33
CA ILE A 272 -7.47 -6.60 -5.30
C ILE A 272 -8.89 -7.16 -5.35
N SER A 273 -9.02 -8.45 -5.09
CA SER A 273 -10.32 -9.11 -5.09
C SER A 273 -10.35 -10.36 -4.20
N ASN A 274 -11.55 -10.90 -3.94
CA ASN A 274 -11.79 -12.13 -3.17
C ASN A 274 -11.14 -12.09 -1.78
N ASP A 275 -11.78 -11.35 -0.87
CA ASP A 275 -11.37 -11.25 0.54
C ASP A 275 -9.92 -10.76 0.69
N SER A 276 -9.54 -9.77 -0.12
CA SER A 276 -8.21 -9.16 -0.09
C SER A 276 -8.22 -7.81 0.62
N ALA A 277 -7.08 -7.42 1.19
CA ALA A 277 -6.92 -6.15 1.89
C ALA A 277 -5.61 -5.44 1.49
N VAL A 278 -5.69 -4.13 1.31
CA VAL A 278 -4.53 -3.22 1.22
C VAL A 278 -4.69 -2.15 2.28
N VAL A 279 -3.71 -2.03 3.17
CA VAL A 279 -3.75 -1.10 4.30
C VAL A 279 -2.52 -0.21 4.29
N LEU A 280 -2.75 1.10 4.28
CA LEU A 280 -1.75 2.15 4.44
C LEU A 280 -1.95 2.81 5.81
N GLY A 281 -1.17 2.41 6.81
CA GLY A 281 -1.40 2.78 8.20
C GLY A 281 -0.23 3.52 8.85
N GLY A 282 -0.45 4.70 9.44
CA GLY A 282 0.55 5.34 10.30
C GLY A 282 1.86 5.73 9.60
N ASN A 283 1.84 5.94 8.29
CA ASN A 283 3.02 6.38 7.53
C ASN A 283 3.20 7.90 7.62
N VAL A 284 4.43 8.36 7.43
CA VAL A 284 4.78 9.78 7.38
C VAL A 284 5.28 10.12 5.98
N PHE A 285 4.63 11.08 5.33
CA PHE A 285 5.00 11.59 4.02
C PHE A 285 5.49 13.03 4.16
N GLN A 286 6.71 13.32 3.70
CA GLN A 286 7.35 14.62 3.83
C GLN A 286 7.93 15.08 2.50
N THR A 287 7.67 16.34 2.13
CA THR A 287 8.12 16.94 0.86
C THR A 287 8.85 18.26 1.12
N VAL A 288 10.03 18.46 0.51
CA VAL A 288 10.91 19.63 0.80
C VAL A 288 11.08 20.56 -0.43
N ALA A 289 10.32 20.36 -1.52
CA ALA A 289 10.49 21.13 -2.76
C ALA A 289 9.43 22.23 -2.94
N ALA A 290 9.88 23.47 -3.08
CA ALA A 290 9.09 24.68 -3.39
C ALA A 290 8.73 24.83 -4.88
N SER A 291 8.53 23.72 -5.62
CA SER A 291 8.18 23.78 -7.04
C SER A 291 6.91 22.99 -7.32
N SER A 292 5.78 23.69 -7.21
CA SER A 292 4.56 23.51 -8.01
C SER A 292 4.19 22.05 -8.36
N GLY A 293 4.11 21.19 -7.35
CA GLY A 293 3.81 19.78 -7.59
C GLY A 293 3.46 19.06 -6.29
N THR A 294 2.19 19.14 -5.90
CA THR A 294 1.54 18.15 -5.03
C THR A 294 2.10 16.77 -5.33
N ILE A 295 2.82 16.18 -4.37
CA ILE A 295 3.36 14.83 -4.49
C ILE A 295 2.21 13.88 -4.11
N TYR A 296 1.74 13.09 -5.07
CA TYR A 296 0.52 12.28 -4.94
C TYR A 296 0.84 10.85 -4.50
N ILE A 297 -0.14 10.21 -3.83
CA ILE A 297 -0.40 8.78 -4.08
C ILE A 297 -0.96 8.74 -5.49
N PHE A 298 -0.13 8.41 -6.49
CA PHE A 298 -0.60 8.34 -7.86
C PHE A 298 -1.30 7.00 -8.08
N VAL A 299 -2.63 7.00 -7.99
CA VAL A 299 -3.45 5.82 -8.26
C VAL A 299 -4.04 5.96 -9.67
N SER A 300 -3.38 5.41 -10.71
CA SER A 300 -3.92 5.48 -12.08
C SER A 300 -5.27 4.77 -12.21
N ALA A 301 -5.40 3.63 -11.53
CA ALA A 301 -6.64 2.89 -11.37
C ALA A 301 -6.54 2.01 -10.13
N LEU A 302 -7.60 1.98 -9.31
CA LEU A 302 -7.71 1.06 -8.19
C LEU A 302 -9.02 0.30 -8.30
N ARG A 303 -8.96 -1.02 -8.19
CA ARG A 303 -10.13 -1.91 -8.19
C ARG A 303 -10.16 -2.69 -6.88
N VAL A 304 -11.27 -2.60 -6.16
CA VAL A 304 -11.53 -3.32 -4.91
C VAL A 304 -12.84 -4.08 -5.09
N LEU A 305 -12.75 -5.40 -5.20
CA LEU A 305 -13.87 -6.27 -5.59
C LEU A 305 -14.04 -7.43 -4.62
N TRP A 306 -15.22 -8.01 -4.54
CA TRP A 306 -15.53 -9.25 -3.83
C TRP A 306 -15.02 -9.27 -2.38
N ASN A 307 -15.75 -8.55 -1.51
CA ASN A 307 -15.46 -8.45 -0.06
C ASN A 307 -14.05 -7.95 0.28
N SER A 308 -13.49 -7.06 -0.54
CA SER A 308 -12.12 -6.55 -0.33
C SER A 308 -12.08 -5.16 0.32
N LEU A 309 -10.94 -4.82 0.93
CA LEU A 309 -10.70 -3.54 1.61
C LEU A 309 -9.50 -2.81 1.02
N PHE A 310 -9.67 -1.50 0.79
CA PHE A 310 -8.55 -0.57 0.70
C PHE A 310 -8.68 0.48 1.80
N ALA A 311 -7.69 0.56 2.69
CA ALA A 311 -7.75 1.46 3.85
C ALA A 311 -6.52 2.36 3.95
N VAL A 312 -6.75 3.65 4.20
CA VAL A 312 -5.74 4.68 4.44
C VAL A 312 -6.04 5.29 5.80
N MET A 313 -5.24 4.95 6.80
CA MET A 313 -5.56 5.23 8.21
C MET A 313 -4.38 5.87 8.94
N GLY A 314 -4.62 6.96 9.67
CA GLY A 314 -3.64 7.53 10.60
C GLY A 314 -2.35 8.07 9.96
N ASN A 315 -2.35 8.35 8.65
CA ASN A 315 -1.14 8.82 7.96
C ASN A 315 -0.94 10.32 8.18
N THR A 316 0.33 10.75 8.22
CA THR A 316 0.71 12.16 8.36
C THR A 316 1.36 12.67 7.07
N PHE A 317 0.86 13.77 6.53
CA PHE A 317 1.35 14.41 5.33
C PHE A 317 1.88 15.82 5.65
N HIS A 318 3.19 15.96 5.67
CA HIS A 318 3.91 17.23 5.75
C HIS A 318 4.19 17.74 4.33
N MET A 319 3.27 18.55 3.81
CA MET A 319 3.46 19.28 2.56
C MET A 319 3.83 20.72 2.90
N ASP A 320 5.04 21.17 2.54
CA ASP A 320 5.43 22.57 2.71
C ASP A 320 4.52 23.46 1.84
N SER A 321 4.02 24.53 2.45
CA SER A 321 3.31 25.59 1.76
C SER A 321 4.31 26.40 0.95
N ASP A 322 4.04 26.59 -0.35
CA ASP A 322 4.62 27.70 -1.10
C ASP A 322 4.27 28.99 -0.34
N ASN A 323 5.25 29.56 0.36
CA ASN A 323 5.16 30.92 0.85
C ASN A 323 5.53 31.84 -0.32
N GLY A 324 4.55 32.20 -1.15
CA GLY A 324 4.73 33.24 -2.17
C GLY A 324 3.85 33.07 -3.40
#